data_AF-A0A7X9F8F1-F1
#
_entry.id   AF-A0A7X9F8F1-F1
#
_cell.length_a   1.000
_cell.length_b   1.000
_cell.length_c   1.000
_cell.angle_alpha   90.00
_cell.angle_beta   90.00
_cell.angle_gamma   90.00
#
_symmetry.space_group_name_H-M   'P 1'
#
loop_
_entity.id
_entity.type
_entity.pdbx_description
1 polymer ?
#
loop_
_entity_poly.entity_id
_entity_poly.type
_entity_poly.pdbx_seq_one_letter_code
_entity_poly.pdbx_strand_id
1 'polypeptide(L)'
;MIDLNNPNHKKAFITFTIVTLIILLLSTYGSFEAYHLTESVPFCGTLCHKVMEPEYTAYQNSPHANISCVECHVGSGASWYVKSKLSGLHQVYAVLAKTYKTPIPTPLHDLRPARETCEQCHWPQKFYSRTLMSKKYYLTDSLNTEWDIILQMKTGPQYSNLGLNEGIHWHINPDVNIEYISENDQREVITWIKYTNKSTGQTTFYKNPDFEISDSIINTSGKRSMDCIDCHNRPTHIYNSPPVYFDNAMLKNEISGNIPFIKKAAMEVLRNNFSDKDSAMNQIRESISAFYKSEFPEFYDSHKDLINQAISALQSEFSKNTFPAMKVTYDVYPNHIGHLESEGCFRCHNDAFVSDDGRRITKDCNLCHTIIGQGKKNMMQFTTVNDTLGFMHPIDIGTVWKEAKCSECHRYLY
;
A
#
# COMPACT_ATOMS: atom_id res chain seq x y z
N MET A 1 4.82 -0.34 66.79
CA MET A 1 4.68 -1.79 66.56
C MET A 1 3.20 -2.10 66.34
N ILE A 2 2.85 -2.81 65.28
CA ILE A 2 1.48 -3.31 65.08
C ILE A 2 1.31 -4.55 65.96
N ASP A 3 0.45 -4.47 66.97
CA ASP A 3 0.13 -5.59 67.86
C ASP A 3 -1.19 -6.24 67.43
N LEU A 4 -1.14 -7.43 66.82
CA LEU A 4 -2.31 -8.15 66.34
C LEU A 4 -3.16 -8.78 67.46
N ASN A 5 -2.68 -8.76 68.71
CA ASN A 5 -3.47 -9.15 69.89
C ASN A 5 -4.36 -8.01 70.40
N ASN A 6 -4.09 -6.75 70.01
CA ASN A 6 -4.97 -5.62 70.29
C ASN A 6 -6.15 -5.62 69.28
N PRO A 7 -7.43 -5.67 69.73
CA PRO A 7 -8.59 -5.72 68.84
C PRO A 7 -8.70 -4.56 67.85
N ASN A 8 -8.24 -3.36 68.23
CA ASN A 8 -8.30 -2.18 67.37
C ASN A 8 -7.24 -2.23 66.26
N HIS A 9 -6.01 -2.65 66.59
CA HIS A 9 -4.96 -2.87 65.60
C HIS A 9 -5.32 -4.01 64.64
N LYS A 10 -5.91 -5.10 65.15
CA LYS A 10 -6.39 -6.22 64.33
C LYS A 10 -7.47 -5.79 63.34
N LYS A 11 -8.47 -5.03 63.80
CA LYS A 11 -9.53 -4.46 62.92
C LYS A 11 -8.93 -3.52 61.88
N ALA A 12 -8.06 -2.60 62.27
CA ALA A 12 -7.40 -1.67 61.36
C ALA A 12 -6.57 -2.40 60.30
N PHE A 13 -5.79 -3.42 60.70
CA PHE A 13 -4.98 -4.23 59.78
C PHE A 13 -5.86 -5.02 58.78
N ILE A 14 -6.94 -5.65 59.26
CA ILE A 14 -7.89 -6.38 58.40
C ILE A 14 -8.56 -5.41 57.42
N THR A 15 -9.07 -4.28 57.90
CA THR A 15 -9.71 -3.27 57.03
C THR A 15 -8.73 -2.72 56.00
N PHE A 16 -7.51 -2.34 56.40
CA PHE A 16 -6.48 -1.86 55.48
C PHE A 16 -6.14 -2.90 54.42
N THR A 17 -5.99 -4.17 54.82
CA THR A 17 -5.70 -5.28 53.89
C THR A 17 -6.86 -5.48 52.90
N ILE A 18 -8.10 -5.53 53.37
CA ILE A 18 -9.30 -5.69 52.52
C ILE A 18 -9.41 -4.52 51.54
N VAL A 19 -9.29 -3.28 52.02
CA VAL A 19 -9.37 -2.08 51.16
C VAL A 19 -8.25 -2.08 50.13
N THR A 20 -7.02 -2.43 50.51
CA THR A 20 -5.89 -2.52 49.59
C THR A 20 -6.12 -3.60 48.53
N LEU A 21 -6.64 -4.77 48.91
CA LEU A 21 -6.98 -5.84 47.97
C LEU A 21 -8.07 -5.41 47.00
N ILE A 22 -9.11 -4.70 47.47
CA ILE A 22 -10.18 -4.16 46.61
C ILE A 22 -9.60 -3.13 45.64
N ILE A 23 -8.76 -2.20 46.11
CA ILE A 23 -8.13 -1.19 45.25
C ILE A 23 -7.23 -1.86 44.20
N LEU A 24 -6.41 -2.85 44.59
CA LEU A 24 -5.56 -3.59 43.66
C LEU A 24 -6.38 -4.35 42.62
N LEU A 25 -7.48 -5.00 43.03
CA LEU A 25 -8.37 -5.72 42.13
C LEU A 25 -9.04 -4.77 41.13
N LEU A 26 -9.62 -3.66 41.62
CA LEU A 26 -10.23 -2.64 40.76
C LEU A 26 -9.21 -1.97 39.83
N SER A 27 -8.00 -1.70 40.31
CA SER A 27 -6.93 -1.11 39.50
C SER A 27 -6.44 -2.07 38.42
N THR A 28 -6.30 -3.36 38.76
CA THR A 28 -5.90 -4.40 37.80
C THR A 28 -6.97 -4.58 36.74
N TYR A 29 -8.24 -4.71 37.15
CA TYR A 29 -9.37 -4.81 36.25
C TYR A 29 -9.50 -3.58 35.34
N GLY A 30 -9.45 -2.38 35.92
CA GLY A 30 -9.50 -1.13 35.16
C GLY A 30 -8.34 -0.98 34.19
N SER A 31 -7.13 -1.39 34.57
CA SER A 31 -5.95 -1.38 33.69
C SER A 31 -6.09 -2.38 32.53
N PHE A 32 -6.67 -3.55 32.80
CA PHE A 32 -6.93 -4.57 31.79
C PHE A 32 -7.97 -4.13 30.77
N GLU A 33 -9.08 -3.53 31.22
CA GLU A 33 -10.09 -2.96 30.33
C GLU A 33 -9.56 -1.77 29.54
N ALA A 34 -8.78 -0.88 30.17
CA ALA A 34 -8.14 0.23 29.48
C ALA A 34 -7.13 -0.27 28.43
N TYR A 35 -6.39 -1.34 28.74
CA TYR A 35 -5.51 -2.01 27.80
C TYR A 35 -6.29 -2.50 26.57
N HIS A 36 -7.35 -3.32 26.76
CA HIS A 36 -8.17 -3.81 25.65
C HIS A 36 -8.83 -2.69 24.84
N LEU A 37 -9.31 -1.64 25.49
CA LEU A 37 -9.90 -0.49 24.82
C LEU A 37 -8.87 0.21 23.93
N THR A 38 -7.69 0.55 24.48
CA THR A 38 -6.65 1.32 23.76
C THR A 38 -5.92 0.53 22.67
N GLU A 39 -6.24 -0.75 22.51
CA GLU A 39 -5.73 -1.63 21.46
C GLU A 39 -6.82 -2.05 20.45
N SER A 40 -8.06 -1.63 20.71
CA SER A 40 -9.18 -1.94 19.86
C SER A 40 -9.14 -1.12 18.55
N VAL A 41 -9.63 -1.73 17.47
CA VAL A 41 -9.78 -1.07 16.18
C VAL A 41 -10.65 0.20 16.28
N PRO A 42 -11.78 0.23 17.02
CA PRO A 42 -12.55 1.46 17.23
C PRO A 42 -11.72 2.57 17.88
N PHE A 43 -10.92 2.27 18.90
CA PHE A 43 -10.08 3.29 19.54
C PHE A 43 -9.08 3.90 18.56
N CYS A 44 -8.38 3.08 17.78
CA CYS A 44 -7.39 3.56 16.82
C CYS A 44 -8.02 4.26 15.61
N GLY A 45 -9.15 3.75 15.11
CA GLY A 45 -9.73 4.16 13.83
C GLY A 45 -10.83 5.22 13.90
N THR A 46 -11.60 5.27 14.97
CA THR A 46 -12.82 6.11 15.03
C THR A 46 -12.74 7.25 16.05
N LEU A 47 -11.91 7.12 17.09
CA LEU A 47 -11.81 8.15 18.13
C LEU A 47 -11.38 9.52 17.57
N CYS A 48 -10.33 9.52 16.74
CA CYS A 48 -9.85 10.69 16.01
C CYS A 48 -10.38 10.70 14.56
N HIS A 49 -11.69 10.46 14.38
CA HIS A 49 -12.31 10.19 13.06
C HIS A 49 -11.79 11.08 11.93
N LYS A 50 -11.68 12.40 12.11
CA LYS A 50 -11.26 13.31 11.02
C LYS A 50 -9.84 13.01 10.51
N VAL A 51 -8.93 12.64 11.41
CA VAL A 51 -7.52 12.38 11.11
C VAL A 51 -7.32 10.94 10.66
N MET A 52 -8.07 10.01 11.25
CA MET A 52 -7.94 8.58 11.03
C MET A 52 -8.88 8.02 9.95
N GLU A 53 -9.86 8.79 9.45
CA GLU A 53 -10.80 8.37 8.39
C GLU A 53 -10.06 7.72 7.19
N PRO A 54 -8.97 8.31 6.64
CA PRO A 54 -8.29 7.69 5.50
C PRO A 54 -7.72 6.31 5.82
N GLU A 55 -7.02 6.16 6.94
CA GLU A 55 -6.34 4.92 7.31
C GLU A 55 -7.36 3.85 7.74
N TYR A 56 -8.40 4.25 8.46
CA TYR A 56 -9.48 3.37 8.92
C TYR A 56 -10.34 2.86 7.77
N THR A 57 -10.76 3.74 6.86
CA THR A 57 -11.53 3.34 5.67
C THR A 57 -10.71 2.42 4.77
N ALA A 58 -9.43 2.71 4.53
CA ALA A 58 -8.57 1.84 3.74
C ALA A 58 -8.38 0.47 4.41
N TYR A 59 -8.15 0.43 5.73
CA TYR A 59 -8.03 -0.80 6.52
C TYR A 59 -9.26 -1.71 6.36
N GLN A 60 -10.47 -1.14 6.48
CA GLN A 60 -11.73 -1.89 6.36
C GLN A 60 -11.94 -2.53 4.98
N ASN A 61 -11.34 -1.96 3.94
CA ASN A 61 -11.43 -2.43 2.56
C ASN A 61 -10.19 -3.24 2.13
N SER A 62 -9.39 -3.72 3.09
CA SER A 62 -8.12 -4.40 2.83
C SER A 62 -8.16 -5.90 3.12
N PRO A 63 -7.19 -6.69 2.61
CA PRO A 63 -7.02 -8.10 2.99
C PRO A 63 -6.80 -8.33 4.50
N HIS A 64 -6.42 -7.28 5.24
CA HIS A 64 -6.12 -7.33 6.67
C HIS A 64 -7.24 -6.73 7.55
N ALA A 65 -8.45 -6.50 7.00
CA ALA A 65 -9.57 -5.87 7.71
C ALA A 65 -10.06 -6.61 8.98
N ASN A 66 -9.59 -7.84 9.20
CA ASN A 66 -9.95 -8.69 10.35
C ASN A 66 -8.80 -8.88 11.35
N ILE A 67 -7.71 -8.11 11.23
CA ILE A 67 -6.57 -8.16 12.15
C ILE A 67 -6.53 -6.84 12.93
N SER A 68 -6.33 -6.89 14.25
CA SER A 68 -6.29 -5.65 15.05
C SER A 68 -5.15 -4.73 14.62
N CYS A 69 -5.33 -3.41 14.75
CA CYS A 69 -4.29 -2.44 14.38
C CYS A 69 -2.96 -2.71 15.13
N VAL A 70 -3.05 -3.20 16.37
CA VAL A 70 -1.88 -3.38 17.24
C VAL A 70 -0.99 -4.55 16.84
N GLU A 71 -1.51 -5.57 16.13
CA GLU A 71 -0.69 -6.68 15.60
C GLU A 71 0.41 -6.17 14.66
N CYS A 72 0.16 -5.05 13.96
CA CYS A 72 1.12 -4.43 13.06
C CYS A 72 1.84 -3.22 13.69
N HIS A 73 1.13 -2.39 14.48
CA HIS A 73 1.64 -1.07 14.88
C HIS A 73 2.33 -1.03 16.25
N VAL A 74 2.05 -1.96 17.17
CA VAL A 74 2.63 -1.91 18.52
C VAL A 74 3.98 -2.61 18.58
N GLY A 75 4.16 -3.73 17.87
CA GLY A 75 5.38 -4.55 17.91
C GLY A 75 5.41 -5.45 19.16
N SER A 76 6.17 -6.55 19.11
CA SER A 76 6.17 -7.56 20.18
C SER A 76 7.03 -7.16 21.39
N GLY A 77 6.54 -7.37 22.61
CA GLY A 77 7.33 -7.21 23.84
C GLY A 77 7.17 -5.86 24.56
N ALA A 78 7.63 -5.82 25.82
CA ALA A 78 7.33 -4.72 26.74
C ALA A 78 7.94 -3.36 26.33
N SER A 79 9.12 -3.36 25.71
CA SER A 79 9.78 -2.12 25.25
C SER A 79 9.00 -1.44 24.14
N TRP A 80 8.56 -2.23 23.15
CA TRP A 80 7.74 -1.77 22.03
C TRP A 80 6.37 -1.31 22.49
N TYR A 81 5.77 -2.00 23.46
CA TYR A 81 4.54 -1.58 24.12
C TYR A 81 4.69 -0.19 24.79
N VAL A 82 5.73 0.03 25.60
CA VAL A 82 5.95 1.35 26.23
C VAL A 82 6.19 2.43 25.17
N LYS A 83 7.01 2.13 24.15
CA LYS A 83 7.26 3.07 23.04
C LYS A 83 5.97 3.43 22.31
N SER A 84 5.11 2.46 22.02
CA SER A 84 3.84 2.69 21.31
C SER A 84 2.89 3.59 22.12
N LYS A 85 2.76 3.38 23.43
CA LYS A 85 1.90 4.21 24.29
C LYS A 85 2.43 5.65 24.43
N LEU A 86 3.74 5.84 24.55
CA LEU A 86 4.36 7.18 24.55
C LEU A 86 4.15 7.89 23.20
N SER A 87 4.34 7.19 22.08
CA SER A 87 4.02 7.72 20.75
C SER A 87 2.53 8.05 20.60
N GLY A 88 1.65 7.21 21.13
CA GLY A 88 0.19 7.44 21.14
C GLY A 88 -0.20 8.70 21.92
N LEU A 89 0.40 8.94 23.09
CA LEU A 89 0.18 10.18 23.86
C LEU A 89 0.59 11.42 23.05
N HIS A 90 1.73 11.36 22.37
CA HIS A 90 2.16 12.44 21.48
C HIS A 90 1.19 12.64 20.31
N GLN A 91 0.66 11.58 19.71
CA GLN A 91 -0.35 11.66 18.65
C GLN A 91 -1.65 12.30 19.15
N VAL A 92 -2.15 11.91 20.32
CA VAL A 92 -3.32 12.53 20.94
C VAL A 92 -3.09 14.02 21.17
N TYR A 93 -1.93 14.40 21.71
CA TYR A 93 -1.56 15.81 21.86
C TYR A 93 -1.53 16.53 20.51
N ALA A 94 -0.93 15.93 19.48
CA ALA A 94 -0.85 16.54 18.15
C ALA A 94 -2.23 16.77 17.52
N VAL A 95 -3.18 15.86 17.73
CA VAL A 95 -4.57 16.04 17.30
C VAL A 95 -5.26 17.17 18.06
N LEU A 96 -5.13 17.21 19.40
CA LEU A 96 -5.72 18.25 20.24
C LEU A 96 -5.15 19.65 19.94
N ALA A 97 -3.83 19.75 19.77
CA ALA A 97 -3.12 20.98 19.46
C ALA A 97 -3.13 21.33 17.95
N LYS A 98 -3.65 20.44 17.10
CA LYS A 98 -3.66 20.56 15.62
C LYS A 98 -2.27 20.77 15.01
N THR A 99 -1.25 20.13 15.55
CA THR A 99 0.15 20.24 15.10
C THR A 99 0.58 19.13 14.14
N TYR A 100 -0.34 18.26 13.72
CA TYR A 100 -0.08 17.17 12.77
C TYR A 100 0.06 17.68 11.32
N LYS A 101 0.83 16.94 10.52
CA LYS A 101 0.98 17.19 9.07
C LYS A 101 -0.21 16.62 8.28
N THR A 102 -0.54 17.26 7.16
CA THR A 102 -1.50 16.76 6.17
C THR A 102 -0.84 16.78 4.78
N PRO A 103 -0.69 15.62 4.10
CA PRO A 103 -0.98 14.26 4.56
C PRO A 103 -0.04 13.80 5.70
N ILE A 104 -0.40 12.72 6.37
CA ILE A 104 0.41 12.14 7.46
C ILE A 104 1.59 11.37 6.82
N PRO A 105 2.85 11.72 7.10
CA PRO A 105 3.98 11.02 6.50
C PRO A 105 4.05 9.56 6.97
N THR A 106 4.48 8.66 6.07
CA THR A 106 4.78 7.27 6.44
C THR A 106 5.94 7.24 7.45
N PRO A 107 5.81 6.60 8.61
CA PRO A 107 6.81 6.64 9.68
C PRO A 107 7.98 5.67 9.42
N LEU A 108 8.72 5.89 8.33
CA LEU A 108 9.72 4.93 7.81
C LEU A 108 10.87 4.64 8.81
N HIS A 109 11.19 5.56 9.72
CA HIS A 109 12.21 5.38 10.77
C HIS A 109 11.72 4.59 12.00
N ASP A 110 10.40 4.49 12.19
CA ASP A 110 9.78 3.83 13.34
C ASP A 110 9.00 2.58 12.94
N LEU A 111 9.17 2.09 11.70
CA LEU A 111 8.57 0.83 11.28
C LEU A 111 9.07 -0.32 12.17
N ARG A 112 8.13 -1.17 12.57
CA ARG A 112 8.45 -2.39 13.30
C ARG A 112 9.13 -3.37 12.34
N PRO A 113 10.08 -4.18 12.81
CA PRO A 113 10.71 -5.20 11.96
C PRO A 113 9.66 -6.13 11.36
N ALA A 114 9.78 -6.43 10.06
CA ALA A 114 8.86 -7.35 9.38
C ALA A 114 8.81 -8.73 10.06
N ARG A 115 9.93 -9.19 10.63
CA ARG A 115 10.04 -10.43 11.43
C ARG A 115 9.10 -10.49 12.65
N GLU A 116 8.90 -9.34 13.30
CA GLU A 116 8.07 -9.23 14.50
C GLU A 116 6.60 -8.93 14.19
N THR A 117 6.27 -8.71 12.92
CA THR A 117 4.93 -8.28 12.48
C THR A 117 4.43 -9.16 11.34
N CYS A 118 4.91 -8.94 10.12
CA CYS A 118 4.52 -9.67 8.92
C CYS A 118 4.74 -11.19 9.06
N GLU A 119 5.91 -11.60 9.57
CA GLU A 119 6.32 -13.01 9.58
C GLU A 119 5.58 -13.87 10.61
N GLN A 120 4.84 -13.26 11.55
CA GLN A 120 3.97 -13.97 12.49
C GLN A 120 2.79 -14.64 11.79
N CYS A 121 2.39 -14.13 10.62
CA CYS A 121 1.32 -14.70 9.79
C CYS A 121 1.80 -15.13 8.40
N HIS A 122 2.87 -14.54 7.86
CA HIS A 122 3.42 -14.84 6.55
C HIS A 122 4.77 -15.54 6.65
N TRP A 123 4.80 -16.86 6.46
CA TRP A 123 6.02 -17.66 6.61
C TRP A 123 6.99 -17.49 5.42
N PRO A 124 8.12 -16.77 5.55
CA PRO A 124 8.97 -16.43 4.41
C PRO A 124 9.60 -17.65 3.74
N GLN A 125 9.96 -18.68 4.52
CA GLN A 125 10.63 -19.87 4.03
C GLN A 125 9.68 -20.88 3.37
N LYS A 126 8.37 -20.58 3.31
CA LYS A 126 7.41 -21.39 2.57
C LYS A 126 7.60 -21.19 1.07
N PHE A 127 7.39 -22.24 0.29
CA PHE A 127 7.34 -22.13 -1.16
C PHE A 127 6.13 -21.30 -1.62
N TYR A 128 6.36 -20.37 -2.54
CA TYR A 128 5.34 -19.56 -3.20
C TYR A 128 5.31 -19.90 -4.70
N SER A 129 4.23 -20.56 -5.13
CA SER A 129 4.00 -20.86 -6.54
C SER A 129 3.89 -19.59 -7.37
N ARG A 130 4.25 -19.67 -8.65
CA ARG A 130 3.86 -18.67 -9.64
C ARG A 130 2.33 -18.55 -9.69
N THR A 131 1.82 -17.32 -9.77
CA THR A 131 0.38 -17.05 -9.77
C THR A 131 -0.07 -16.46 -11.09
N LEU A 132 -1.26 -16.84 -11.55
CA LEU A 132 -1.90 -16.16 -12.67
C LEU A 132 -2.69 -14.97 -12.16
N MET A 133 -2.44 -13.81 -12.76
CA MET A 133 -3.13 -12.57 -12.45
C MET A 133 -3.78 -12.03 -13.71
N SER A 134 -5.12 -11.91 -13.68
CA SER A 134 -5.88 -11.27 -14.74
C SER A 134 -6.22 -9.83 -14.32
N LYS A 135 -5.97 -8.88 -15.21
CA LYS A 135 -6.37 -7.48 -15.05
C LYS A 135 -7.22 -7.09 -16.25
N LYS A 136 -8.29 -6.35 -15.96
CA LYS A 136 -9.21 -5.80 -16.94
C LYS A 136 -9.21 -4.29 -16.78
N TYR A 137 -9.06 -3.60 -17.89
CA TYR A 137 -9.05 -2.15 -18.00
C TYR A 137 -10.12 -1.72 -18.98
N TYR A 138 -10.58 -0.49 -18.85
CA TYR A 138 -11.49 0.13 -19.83
C TYR A 138 -10.85 1.38 -20.42
N LEU A 139 -11.05 1.64 -21.70
CA LEU A 139 -10.54 2.85 -22.35
C LEU A 139 -11.52 4.01 -22.18
N THR A 140 -11.05 5.22 -22.46
CA THR A 140 -11.82 6.48 -22.36
C THR A 140 -12.57 6.81 -23.64
N ASP A 141 -12.81 5.81 -24.51
CA ASP A 141 -13.56 5.98 -25.76
C ASP A 141 -15.07 5.83 -25.55
N SER A 142 -15.85 6.01 -26.61
CA SER A 142 -17.33 5.96 -26.54
C SER A 142 -17.87 4.60 -26.11
N LEU A 143 -17.12 3.52 -26.35
CA LEU A 143 -17.52 2.15 -26.05
C LEU A 143 -16.99 1.68 -24.70
N ASN A 144 -16.20 2.51 -24.01
CA ASN A 144 -15.41 2.12 -22.84
C ASN A 144 -14.65 0.82 -23.12
N THR A 145 -13.93 0.75 -24.25
CA THR A 145 -13.36 -0.48 -24.80
C THR A 145 -12.61 -1.28 -23.73
N GLU A 146 -13.01 -2.53 -23.55
CA GLU A 146 -12.42 -3.47 -22.62
C GLU A 146 -11.04 -3.94 -23.14
N TRP A 147 -10.03 -3.87 -22.28
CA TRP A 147 -8.68 -4.40 -22.50
C TRP A 147 -8.28 -5.32 -21.36
N ASP A 148 -7.93 -6.55 -21.69
CA ASP A 148 -7.49 -7.55 -20.72
C ASP A 148 -5.99 -7.82 -20.84
N ILE A 149 -5.35 -8.10 -19.71
CA ILE A 149 -4.00 -8.65 -19.65
C ILE A 149 -3.96 -9.76 -18.60
N ILE A 150 -3.33 -10.86 -18.94
CA ILE A 150 -3.15 -12.04 -18.11
C ILE A 150 -1.66 -12.26 -17.94
N LEU A 151 -1.21 -12.17 -16.70
CA LEU A 151 0.17 -12.29 -16.30
C LEU A 151 0.38 -13.60 -15.55
N GLN A 152 1.48 -14.30 -15.84
CA GLN A 152 2.04 -15.25 -14.89
C GLN A 152 3.09 -14.51 -14.06
N MET A 153 2.76 -14.23 -12.81
CA MET A 153 3.68 -13.61 -11.84
C MET A 153 4.66 -14.65 -11.32
N LYS A 154 5.95 -14.36 -11.42
CA LYS A 154 7.04 -15.21 -10.94
C LYS A 154 7.33 -14.94 -9.46
N THR A 155 6.32 -15.09 -8.60
CA THR A 155 6.44 -14.83 -7.15
C THR A 155 7.55 -15.68 -6.52
N GLY A 156 7.65 -16.94 -6.91
CA GLY A 156 8.75 -17.84 -6.56
C GLY A 156 9.08 -18.78 -7.71
N PRO A 157 9.77 -19.90 -7.44
CA PRO A 157 10.23 -20.80 -8.48
C PRO A 157 9.14 -21.49 -9.28
N GLN A 158 9.51 -21.93 -10.49
CA GLN A 158 8.70 -22.87 -11.26
C GLN A 158 8.56 -24.22 -10.55
N TYR A 159 9.63 -24.70 -9.91
CA TYR A 159 9.65 -25.99 -9.22
C TYR A 159 9.82 -25.80 -7.72
N SER A 160 8.91 -26.37 -6.92
CA SER A 160 8.87 -26.18 -5.47
C SER A 160 10.16 -26.56 -4.73
N ASN A 161 10.87 -27.57 -5.23
CA ASN A 161 12.09 -28.08 -4.61
C ASN A 161 13.27 -27.10 -4.70
N LEU A 162 13.16 -26.02 -5.48
CA LEU A 162 14.18 -24.98 -5.59
C LEU A 162 14.07 -23.92 -4.47
N GLY A 163 13.08 -24.01 -3.58
CA GLY A 163 12.94 -23.10 -2.44
C GLY A 163 12.74 -21.64 -2.86
N LEU A 164 13.68 -20.76 -2.49
CA LEU A 164 13.65 -19.32 -2.82
C LEU A 164 14.84 -18.91 -3.71
N ASN A 165 15.28 -19.79 -4.61
CA ASN A 165 16.44 -19.53 -5.46
C ASN A 165 16.14 -18.69 -6.70
N GLU A 166 14.86 -18.49 -7.06
CA GLU A 166 14.43 -17.67 -8.18
C GLU A 166 13.09 -16.97 -7.89
N GLY A 167 12.68 -16.07 -8.79
CA GLY A 167 11.44 -15.30 -8.67
C GLY A 167 11.57 -14.08 -7.75
N ILE A 168 10.48 -13.35 -7.57
CA ILE A 168 10.46 -12.09 -6.82
C ILE A 168 10.82 -12.31 -5.34
N HIS A 169 10.36 -13.39 -4.71
CA HIS A 169 10.68 -13.74 -3.32
C HIS A 169 12.11 -14.27 -3.11
N TRP A 170 12.95 -14.31 -4.14
CA TRP A 170 14.40 -14.49 -3.95
C TRP A 170 14.98 -13.44 -2.97
N HIS A 171 14.41 -12.23 -2.94
CA HIS A 171 14.84 -11.15 -2.04
C HIS A 171 14.68 -11.47 -0.54
N ILE A 172 13.81 -12.41 -0.18
CA ILE A 172 13.58 -12.85 1.21
C ILE A 172 14.24 -14.20 1.52
N ASN A 173 15.08 -14.70 0.62
CA ASN A 173 15.85 -15.92 0.85
C ASN A 173 16.76 -15.75 2.08
N PRO A 174 16.75 -16.69 3.07
CA PRO A 174 17.60 -16.61 4.26
C PRO A 174 19.10 -16.45 3.95
N ASP A 175 19.55 -17.04 2.85
CA ASP A 175 20.93 -17.00 2.36
C ASP A 175 21.27 -15.72 1.60
N VAL A 176 20.30 -14.84 1.38
CA VAL A 176 20.49 -13.55 0.71
C VAL A 176 20.41 -12.43 1.74
N ASN A 177 21.30 -11.45 1.60
CA ASN A 177 21.18 -10.16 2.28
C ASN A 177 21.36 -9.05 1.27
N ILE A 178 20.37 -8.16 1.18
CA ILE A 178 20.41 -7.00 0.31
C ILE A 178 20.37 -5.78 1.21
N GLU A 179 21.44 -5.00 1.18
CA GLU A 179 21.53 -3.71 1.86
C GLU A 179 21.49 -2.60 0.83
N TYR A 180 20.83 -1.49 1.13
CA TYR A 180 20.79 -0.35 0.22
C TYR A 180 20.88 0.99 0.96
N ILE A 181 21.25 2.02 0.20
CA ILE A 181 21.23 3.43 0.60
C ILE A 181 20.25 4.16 -0.32
N SER A 182 19.43 5.02 0.28
CA SER A 182 18.53 5.93 -0.42
C SER A 182 18.91 7.37 -0.13
N GLU A 183 18.80 8.25 -1.12
CA GLU A 183 19.00 9.70 -0.94
C GLU A 183 17.81 10.38 -0.24
N ASN A 184 16.62 9.78 -0.31
CA ASN A 184 15.43 10.33 0.31
C ASN A 184 14.87 9.41 1.40
N ASP A 185 14.15 10.03 2.35
CA ASP A 185 13.51 9.34 3.47
C ASP A 185 12.44 8.35 2.97
N GLN A 186 11.79 8.65 1.84
CA GLN A 186 10.75 7.83 1.21
C GLN A 186 11.27 6.51 0.64
N ARG A 187 12.60 6.34 0.56
CA ARG A 187 13.27 5.16 -0.02
C ARG A 187 12.96 4.96 -1.50
N GLU A 188 12.59 6.01 -2.22
CA GLU A 188 12.27 5.94 -3.64
C GLU A 188 13.50 6.10 -4.55
N VAL A 189 14.54 6.79 -4.06
CA VAL A 189 15.77 7.08 -4.83
C VAL A 189 16.93 6.28 -4.25
N ILE A 190 17.06 5.03 -4.72
CA ILE A 190 18.16 4.14 -4.32
C ILE A 190 19.38 4.48 -5.16
N THR A 191 20.54 4.59 -4.51
CA THR A 191 21.79 5.00 -5.17
C THR A 191 22.91 3.98 -5.04
N TRP A 192 22.82 3.11 -4.03
CA TRP A 192 23.81 2.07 -3.76
C TRP A 192 23.14 0.82 -3.20
N ILE A 193 23.63 -0.34 -3.65
CA ILE A 193 23.15 -1.66 -3.22
C ILE A 193 24.35 -2.55 -2.94
N LYS A 194 24.27 -3.35 -1.87
CA LYS A 194 25.18 -4.44 -1.58
C LYS A 194 24.40 -5.74 -1.45
N TYR A 195 24.73 -6.68 -2.31
CA TYR A 195 24.33 -8.07 -2.20
C TYR A 195 25.36 -8.85 -1.39
N THR A 196 24.91 -9.70 -0.48
CA THR A 196 25.74 -10.69 0.22
C THR A 196 25.05 -12.05 0.17
N ASN A 197 25.78 -13.06 -0.32
CA ASN A 197 25.41 -14.46 -0.17
C ASN A 197 25.92 -14.96 1.19
N LYS A 198 25.01 -15.26 2.12
CA LYS A 198 25.36 -15.66 3.49
C LYS A 198 25.99 -17.05 3.57
N SER A 199 25.69 -17.95 2.64
CA SER A 199 26.23 -19.32 2.65
C SER A 199 27.69 -19.37 2.17
N THR A 200 28.06 -18.52 1.21
CA THR A 200 29.42 -18.47 0.63
C THR A 200 30.28 -17.30 1.15
N GLY A 201 29.64 -16.27 1.71
CA GLY A 201 30.30 -15.02 2.09
C GLY A 201 30.57 -14.07 0.92
N GLN A 202 30.22 -14.45 -0.33
CA GLN A 202 30.45 -13.59 -1.50
C GLN A 202 29.62 -12.30 -1.41
N THR A 203 30.27 -11.17 -1.68
CA THR A 203 29.62 -9.86 -1.76
C THR A 203 29.68 -9.29 -3.17
N THR A 204 28.71 -8.46 -3.52
CA THR A 204 28.72 -7.70 -4.78
C THR A 204 28.10 -6.33 -4.51
N PHE A 205 28.76 -5.29 -4.99
CA PHE A 205 28.33 -3.91 -4.84
C PHE A 205 27.79 -3.43 -6.18
N TYR A 206 26.72 -2.66 -6.14
CA TYR A 206 26.15 -1.99 -7.30
C TYR A 206 25.98 -0.51 -6.99
N LYS A 207 26.46 0.32 -7.91
CA LYS A 207 26.32 1.79 -7.85
C LYS A 207 25.46 2.24 -9.02
N ASN A 208 24.56 3.19 -8.79
CA ASN A 208 23.88 3.87 -9.87
C ASN A 208 24.80 5.00 -10.39
N PRO A 209 25.26 4.96 -11.65
CA PRO A 209 26.17 5.97 -12.20
C PRO A 209 25.53 7.36 -12.33
N ASP A 210 24.21 7.45 -12.28
CA ASP A 210 23.48 8.72 -12.36
C ASP A 210 23.63 9.55 -11.07
N PHE A 211 24.16 8.95 -9.98
CA PHE A 211 24.33 9.58 -8.68
C PHE A 211 25.79 9.48 -8.21
N GLU A 212 26.38 10.62 -7.87
CA GLU A 212 27.73 10.65 -7.29
C GLU A 212 27.69 10.24 -5.82
N ILE A 213 28.01 8.99 -5.53
CA ILE A 213 28.14 8.49 -4.15
C ILE A 213 29.60 8.11 -3.84
N SER A 214 30.25 8.92 -2.99
CA SER A 214 31.62 8.68 -2.55
C SER A 214 31.69 7.55 -1.51
N ASP A 215 32.84 6.88 -1.41
CA ASP A 215 33.05 5.83 -0.40
C ASP A 215 32.94 6.36 1.04
N SER A 216 33.26 7.64 1.27
CA SER A 216 33.01 8.30 2.55
C SER A 216 31.53 8.33 2.90
N ILE A 217 30.66 8.70 1.96
CA ILE A 217 29.21 8.71 2.15
C ILE A 217 28.70 7.30 2.37
N ILE A 218 29.16 6.32 1.59
CA ILE A 218 28.76 4.92 1.79
C ILE A 218 29.09 4.45 3.21
N ASN A 219 30.24 4.85 3.77
CA ASN A 219 30.66 4.42 5.10
C ASN A 219 29.88 5.09 6.24
N THR A 220 29.45 6.35 6.08
CA THR A 220 28.71 7.08 7.12
C THR A 220 27.19 6.96 6.99
N SER A 221 26.67 6.64 5.81
CA SER A 221 25.23 6.48 5.56
C SER A 221 24.66 5.25 6.28
N GLY A 222 23.45 5.44 6.83
CA GLY A 222 22.65 4.35 7.38
C GLY A 222 22.24 3.37 6.27
N LYS A 223 22.76 2.14 6.35
CA LYS A 223 22.41 1.08 5.40
C LYS A 223 21.16 0.38 5.88
N ARG A 224 20.15 0.27 5.01
CA ARG A 224 18.94 -0.48 5.31
C ARG A 224 19.06 -1.88 4.74
N SER A 225 18.84 -2.90 5.57
CA SER A 225 18.57 -4.25 5.09
C SER A 225 17.16 -4.30 4.49
N MET A 226 17.05 -4.82 3.27
CA MET A 226 15.77 -5.04 2.62
C MET A 226 14.95 -6.07 3.39
N ASP A 227 13.65 -5.81 3.53
CA ASP A 227 12.66 -6.69 4.12
C ASP A 227 11.33 -6.65 3.34
N CYS A 228 10.29 -7.29 3.87
CA CYS A 228 8.98 -7.39 3.25
C CYS A 228 8.37 -6.02 2.91
N ILE A 229 8.58 -5.00 3.74
CA ILE A 229 7.94 -3.68 3.63
C ILE A 229 8.58 -2.85 2.52
N ASP A 230 9.80 -3.17 2.07
CA ASP A 230 10.42 -2.46 0.95
C ASP A 230 9.66 -2.68 -0.37
N CYS A 231 8.95 -3.81 -0.49
CA CYS A 231 8.07 -4.14 -1.62
C CYS A 231 6.58 -4.08 -1.24
N HIS A 232 6.17 -4.70 -0.14
CA HIS A 232 4.79 -4.70 0.37
C HIS A 232 4.55 -3.51 1.32
N ASN A 233 4.84 -2.29 0.86
CA ASN A 233 4.83 -1.09 1.69
C ASN A 233 3.42 -0.58 2.07
N ARG A 234 2.37 -1.13 1.44
CA ARG A 234 0.96 -0.80 1.70
C ARG A 234 0.09 -2.06 1.77
N PRO A 235 0.25 -2.92 2.79
CA PRO A 235 -0.47 -4.19 2.87
C PRO A 235 -1.94 -4.04 3.30
N THR A 236 -2.28 -2.93 3.95
CA THR A 236 -3.64 -2.68 4.48
C THR A 236 -4.20 -1.32 4.04
N HIS A 237 -3.42 -0.25 4.16
CA HIS A 237 -3.87 1.10 3.82
C HIS A 237 -3.66 1.40 2.32
N ILE A 238 -4.50 0.78 1.48
CA ILE A 238 -4.42 0.84 0.02
C ILE A 238 -5.33 1.95 -0.50
N TYR A 239 -4.74 2.95 -1.16
CA TYR A 239 -5.46 4.02 -1.86
C TYR A 239 -5.32 3.82 -3.36
N ASN A 240 -6.37 3.32 -4.01
CA ASN A 240 -6.35 3.09 -5.45
C ASN A 240 -6.46 4.42 -6.21
N SER A 241 -5.80 4.48 -7.36
CA SER A 241 -5.94 5.60 -8.27
C SER A 241 -7.34 5.64 -8.90
N PRO A 242 -7.78 6.81 -9.39
CA PRO A 242 -9.04 6.95 -10.10
C PRO A 242 -9.27 5.98 -11.26
N PRO A 243 -8.30 5.70 -12.16
CA PRO A 243 -8.49 4.70 -13.20
C PRO A 243 -8.75 3.30 -12.61
N VAL A 244 -8.05 2.93 -11.53
CA VAL A 244 -8.14 1.60 -10.93
C VAL A 244 -9.49 1.38 -10.24
N TYR A 245 -9.91 2.28 -9.36
CA TYR A 245 -11.21 2.09 -8.68
C TYR A 245 -12.39 2.25 -9.65
N PHE A 246 -12.26 3.08 -10.69
CA PHE A 246 -13.26 3.20 -11.73
C PHE A 246 -13.41 1.90 -12.52
N ASP A 247 -12.29 1.30 -12.94
CA ASP A 247 -12.30 0.02 -13.68
C ASP A 247 -12.85 -1.11 -12.82
N ASN A 248 -12.56 -1.12 -11.52
CA ASN A 248 -13.15 -2.07 -10.57
C ASN A 248 -14.68 -1.91 -10.46
N ALA A 249 -15.18 -0.67 -10.42
CA ALA A 249 -16.63 -0.40 -10.38
C ALA A 249 -17.33 -0.83 -11.68
N MET A 250 -16.69 -0.60 -12.84
CA MET A 250 -17.19 -1.11 -14.12
C MET A 250 -17.18 -2.65 -14.17
N LEU A 251 -16.12 -3.28 -13.69
CA LEU A 251 -16.01 -4.75 -13.63
C LEU A 251 -17.09 -5.38 -12.75
N LYS A 252 -17.53 -4.69 -11.69
CA LYS A 252 -18.66 -5.11 -10.84
C LYS A 252 -20.03 -4.74 -11.41
N ASN A 253 -20.09 -4.08 -12.57
CA ASN A 253 -21.29 -3.48 -13.16
C ASN A 253 -21.99 -2.44 -12.25
N GLU A 254 -21.26 -1.83 -11.31
CA GLU A 254 -21.75 -0.70 -10.51
C GLU A 254 -21.81 0.58 -11.35
N ILE A 255 -20.90 0.69 -12.34
CA ILE A 255 -20.93 1.68 -13.41
C ILE A 255 -21.18 0.95 -14.73
N SER A 256 -22.28 1.26 -15.41
CA SER A 256 -22.65 0.58 -16.65
C SER A 256 -21.75 1.01 -17.82
N GLY A 257 -21.17 0.03 -18.52
CA GLY A 257 -20.41 0.26 -19.76
C GLY A 257 -21.26 0.72 -20.95
N ASN A 258 -22.59 0.70 -20.83
CA ASN A 258 -23.50 1.21 -21.86
C ASN A 258 -23.63 2.74 -21.85
N ILE A 259 -23.05 3.42 -20.86
CA ILE A 259 -23.00 4.88 -20.82
C ILE A 259 -21.79 5.33 -21.67
N PRO A 260 -22.01 6.00 -22.81
CA PRO A 260 -20.92 6.34 -23.71
C PRO A 260 -19.97 7.34 -23.07
N PHE A 261 -18.65 7.12 -23.19
CA PHE A 261 -17.61 8.00 -22.62
C PHE A 261 -17.64 8.17 -21.09
N ILE A 262 -18.29 7.28 -20.33
CA ILE A 262 -18.37 7.44 -18.87
C ILE A 262 -17.00 7.45 -18.19
N LYS A 263 -16.04 6.65 -18.67
CA LYS A 263 -14.67 6.71 -18.14
C LYS A 263 -14.02 8.07 -18.38
N LYS A 264 -14.17 8.62 -19.58
CA LYS A 264 -13.63 9.95 -19.93
C LYS A 264 -14.20 11.03 -19.00
N ALA A 265 -15.52 11.10 -18.88
CA ALA A 265 -16.19 12.09 -18.04
C ALA A 265 -15.78 11.96 -16.56
N ALA A 266 -15.61 10.73 -16.06
CA ALA A 266 -15.14 10.50 -14.70
C ALA A 266 -13.69 10.97 -14.49
N MET A 267 -12.78 10.65 -15.40
CA MET A 267 -11.37 11.05 -15.25
C MET A 267 -11.19 12.57 -15.37
N GLU A 268 -11.96 13.24 -16.24
CA GLU A 268 -11.93 14.70 -16.41
C GLU A 268 -12.31 15.47 -15.14
N VAL A 269 -13.23 14.94 -14.32
CA VAL A 269 -13.56 15.55 -13.02
C VAL A 269 -12.61 15.11 -11.92
N LEU A 270 -12.14 13.85 -11.92
CA LEU A 270 -11.31 13.29 -10.85
C LEU A 270 -9.84 13.74 -10.86
N ARG A 271 -9.37 14.34 -11.96
CA ARG A 271 -8.06 15.03 -12.00
C ARG A 271 -8.05 16.35 -11.23
N ASN A 272 -9.22 16.90 -10.87
CA ASN A 272 -9.30 18.16 -10.14
C ASN A 272 -8.93 17.99 -8.67
N ASN A 273 -8.42 19.07 -8.07
CA ASN A 273 -8.22 19.13 -6.63
C ASN A 273 -9.53 19.53 -5.92
N PHE A 274 -9.86 18.80 -4.85
CA PHE A 274 -11.04 19.08 -4.02
C PHE A 274 -10.61 19.64 -2.66
N SER A 275 -11.44 20.50 -2.06
CA SER A 275 -11.18 21.04 -0.71
C SER A 275 -11.58 20.06 0.38
N ASP A 276 -12.72 19.41 0.20
CA ASP A 276 -13.36 18.53 1.16
C ASP A 276 -14.26 17.51 0.44
N LYS A 277 -14.73 16.53 1.20
CA LYS A 277 -15.54 15.42 0.69
C LYS A 277 -16.85 15.89 0.06
N ASP A 278 -17.57 16.81 0.69
CA ASP A 278 -18.89 17.26 0.21
C ASP A 278 -18.77 18.05 -1.09
N SER A 279 -17.77 18.93 -1.17
CA SER A 279 -17.43 19.65 -2.39
C SER A 279 -17.08 18.69 -3.54
N ALA A 280 -16.34 17.62 -3.26
CA ALA A 280 -15.99 16.60 -4.24
C ALA A 280 -17.22 15.84 -4.73
N MET A 281 -18.09 15.41 -3.81
CA MET A 281 -19.33 14.71 -4.17
C MET A 281 -20.18 15.58 -5.10
N ASN A 282 -20.38 16.85 -4.76
CA ASN A 282 -21.18 17.75 -5.57
C ASN A 282 -20.53 18.02 -6.94
N GLN A 283 -19.22 18.29 -6.99
CA GLN A 283 -18.53 18.53 -8.26
C GLN A 283 -18.55 17.31 -9.19
N ILE A 284 -18.37 16.09 -8.67
CA ILE A 284 -18.49 14.85 -9.44
C ILE A 284 -19.88 14.75 -10.08
N ARG A 285 -20.94 14.99 -9.30
CA ARG A 285 -22.32 14.93 -9.80
C ARG A 285 -22.60 15.97 -10.88
N GLU A 286 -22.27 17.23 -10.60
CA GLU A 286 -22.57 18.34 -11.49
C GLU A 286 -21.77 18.25 -12.79
N SER A 287 -20.48 17.92 -12.71
CA SER A 287 -19.61 17.85 -13.89
C SER A 287 -20.05 16.73 -14.85
N ILE A 288 -20.32 15.53 -14.31
CA ILE A 288 -20.77 14.40 -15.14
C ILE A 288 -22.16 14.68 -15.71
N SER A 289 -23.08 15.23 -14.90
CA SER A 289 -24.42 15.58 -15.39
C SER A 289 -24.38 16.67 -16.46
N ALA A 290 -23.53 17.68 -16.30
CA ALA A 290 -23.35 18.76 -17.27
C ALA A 290 -22.76 18.22 -18.58
N PHE A 291 -21.75 17.34 -18.51
CA PHE A 291 -21.18 16.69 -19.68
C PHE A 291 -22.27 16.00 -20.52
N TYR A 292 -23.12 15.18 -19.91
CA TYR A 292 -24.18 14.49 -20.67
C TYR A 292 -25.31 15.42 -21.13
N LYS A 293 -25.68 16.44 -20.36
CA LYS A 293 -26.66 17.45 -20.81
C LYS A 293 -26.17 18.25 -22.02
N SER A 294 -24.86 18.52 -22.10
CA SER A 294 -24.23 19.26 -23.20
C SER A 294 -24.00 18.38 -24.42
N GLU A 295 -23.29 17.27 -24.23
CA GLU A 295 -22.76 16.48 -25.35
C GLU A 295 -23.73 15.39 -25.82
N PHE A 296 -24.62 14.92 -24.95
CA PHE A 296 -25.55 13.79 -25.23
C PHE A 296 -26.96 14.03 -24.65
N PRO A 297 -27.65 15.14 -24.99
CA PRO A 297 -28.91 15.52 -24.33
C PRO A 297 -30.01 14.46 -24.43
N GLU A 298 -30.19 13.83 -25.60
CA GLU A 298 -31.19 12.77 -25.80
C GLU A 298 -30.90 11.52 -24.95
N PHE A 299 -29.62 11.14 -24.85
CA PHE A 299 -29.19 10.03 -24.01
C PHE A 299 -29.42 10.36 -22.54
N TYR A 300 -29.04 11.58 -22.11
CA TYR A 300 -29.27 12.06 -20.75
C TYR A 300 -30.75 11.97 -20.41
N ASP A 301 -31.63 12.49 -21.28
CA ASP A 301 -33.06 12.52 -20.99
C ASP A 301 -33.69 11.13 -20.87
N SER A 302 -33.20 10.16 -21.64
CA SER A 302 -33.70 8.78 -21.64
C SER A 302 -33.05 7.89 -20.57
N HIS A 303 -31.88 8.26 -20.03
CA HIS A 303 -31.07 7.39 -19.14
C HIS A 303 -30.61 8.10 -17.86
N LYS A 304 -31.37 9.08 -17.35
CA LYS A 304 -31.03 9.83 -16.12
C LYS A 304 -30.68 8.93 -14.95
N ASP A 305 -31.48 7.88 -14.73
CA ASP A 305 -31.27 6.96 -13.61
C ASP A 305 -29.98 6.16 -13.74
N LEU A 306 -29.63 5.74 -14.96
CA LEU A 306 -28.39 5.02 -15.25
C LEU A 306 -27.15 5.91 -14.99
N ILE A 307 -27.22 7.19 -15.38
CA ILE A 307 -26.17 8.16 -15.13
C ILE A 307 -26.07 8.47 -13.63
N ASN A 308 -27.20 8.64 -12.93
CA ASN A 308 -27.23 8.88 -11.49
C ASN A 308 -26.66 7.70 -10.69
N GLN A 309 -26.92 6.47 -11.12
CA GLN A 309 -26.33 5.27 -10.54
C GLN A 309 -24.81 5.27 -10.72
N ALA A 310 -24.32 5.56 -11.93
CA ALA A 310 -22.88 5.65 -12.19
C ALA A 310 -22.19 6.75 -11.36
N ILE A 311 -22.82 7.92 -11.23
CA ILE A 311 -22.34 9.02 -10.37
C ILE A 311 -22.25 8.54 -8.91
N SER A 312 -23.28 7.86 -8.41
CA SER A 312 -23.33 7.40 -7.02
C SER A 312 -22.27 6.33 -6.73
N ALA A 313 -22.06 5.41 -7.67
CA ALA A 313 -20.98 4.42 -7.60
C ALA A 313 -19.60 5.09 -7.58
N LEU A 314 -19.39 6.07 -8.46
CA LEU A 314 -18.13 6.82 -8.53
C LEU A 314 -17.84 7.61 -7.24
N GLN A 315 -18.86 8.26 -6.68
CA GLN A 315 -18.80 8.96 -5.40
C GLN A 315 -18.43 8.00 -4.26
N SER A 316 -19.03 6.81 -4.24
CA SER A 316 -18.69 5.76 -3.26
C SER A 316 -17.22 5.35 -3.37
N GLU A 317 -16.73 5.04 -4.57
CA GLU A 317 -15.33 4.65 -4.77
C GLU A 317 -14.34 5.77 -4.46
N PHE A 318 -14.66 7.02 -4.84
CA PHE A 318 -13.87 8.19 -4.45
C PHE A 318 -13.73 8.28 -2.93
N SER A 319 -14.84 8.14 -2.20
CA SER A 319 -14.87 8.27 -0.74
C SER A 319 -14.08 7.20 0.02
N LYS A 320 -13.73 6.09 -0.65
CA LYS A 320 -12.89 5.01 -0.10
C LYS A 320 -11.39 5.23 -0.36
N ASN A 321 -11.05 6.02 -1.37
CA ASN A 321 -9.67 6.12 -1.88
C ASN A 321 -9.09 7.54 -1.82
N THR A 322 -9.89 8.58 -1.67
CA THR A 322 -9.45 9.98 -1.67
C THR A 322 -10.09 10.77 -0.54
N PHE A 323 -9.26 11.45 0.25
CA PHE A 323 -9.67 12.18 1.45
C PHE A 323 -9.11 13.61 1.40
N PRO A 324 -9.82 14.55 0.75
CA PRO A 324 -9.31 15.90 0.48
C PRO A 324 -8.91 16.67 1.75
N ALA A 325 -9.69 16.53 2.83
CA ALA A 325 -9.42 17.22 4.11
C ALA A 325 -8.07 16.80 4.75
N MET A 326 -7.62 15.58 4.48
CA MET A 326 -6.33 15.05 4.94
C MET A 326 -5.28 15.05 3.84
N LYS A 327 -5.61 15.58 2.64
CA LYS A 327 -4.75 15.57 1.45
C LYS A 327 -4.22 14.17 1.11
N VAL A 328 -5.05 13.15 1.34
CA VAL A 328 -4.72 11.77 1.00
C VAL A 328 -5.28 11.46 -0.38
N THR A 329 -4.37 11.20 -1.31
CA THR A 329 -4.61 10.76 -2.69
C THR A 329 -3.66 9.60 -3.00
N TYR A 330 -3.91 8.88 -4.09
CA TYR A 330 -3.14 7.69 -4.48
C TYR A 330 -1.65 7.98 -4.75
N ASP A 331 -1.31 9.18 -5.22
CA ASP A 331 0.04 9.59 -5.62
C ASP A 331 0.93 10.03 -4.46
N VAL A 332 0.34 10.36 -3.30
CA VAL A 332 1.05 10.72 -2.06
C VAL A 332 1.74 9.49 -1.45
N TYR A 333 1.15 8.32 -1.64
CA TYR A 333 1.55 7.09 -0.99
C TYR A 333 1.81 5.99 -2.03
N PRO A 334 3.01 5.97 -2.64
CA PRO A 334 3.34 5.02 -3.70
C PRO A 334 3.20 3.57 -3.20
N ASN A 335 2.68 2.69 -4.05
CA ASN A 335 2.64 1.24 -3.78
C ASN A 335 3.73 0.55 -4.60
N HIS A 336 4.61 -0.20 -3.96
CA HIS A 336 5.81 -0.76 -4.60
C HIS A 336 5.62 -2.15 -5.23
N ILE A 337 4.42 -2.74 -5.18
CA ILE A 337 4.17 -4.10 -5.73
C ILE A 337 4.02 -4.15 -7.27
N GLY A 338 4.09 -3.01 -7.95
CA GLY A 338 3.95 -2.90 -9.41
C GLY A 338 4.70 -1.69 -9.95
N HIS A 339 4.68 -1.49 -11.26
CA HIS A 339 5.44 -0.43 -11.94
C HIS A 339 4.59 0.45 -12.88
N LEU A 340 3.25 0.42 -12.74
CA LEU A 340 2.35 1.21 -13.58
C LEU A 340 2.26 2.66 -13.10
N GLU A 341 1.99 2.88 -11.82
CA GLU A 341 1.72 4.21 -11.23
C GLU A 341 2.84 4.65 -10.26
N SER A 342 3.78 3.74 -10.01
CA SER A 342 4.97 3.97 -9.20
C SER A 342 6.15 3.26 -9.85
N GLU A 343 7.35 3.51 -9.35
CA GLU A 343 8.57 2.84 -9.82
C GLU A 343 8.68 1.39 -9.32
N GLY A 344 8.09 1.08 -8.16
CA GLY A 344 8.16 -0.23 -7.52
C GLY A 344 9.56 -0.85 -7.54
N CYS A 345 9.71 -1.96 -8.25
CA CYS A 345 10.97 -2.69 -8.42
C CYS A 345 12.00 -1.96 -9.30
N PHE A 346 11.57 -1.08 -10.21
CA PHE A 346 12.45 -0.29 -11.09
C PHE A 346 13.28 0.77 -10.34
N ARG A 347 13.05 0.95 -9.04
CA ARG A 347 14.00 1.66 -8.16
C ARG A 347 15.38 1.00 -8.15
N CYS A 348 15.46 -0.32 -8.38
CA CYS A 348 16.72 -1.07 -8.53
C CYS A 348 16.86 -1.72 -9.91
N HIS A 349 15.77 -2.25 -10.47
CA HIS A 349 15.75 -3.02 -11.71
C HIS A 349 15.59 -2.11 -12.95
N ASN A 350 16.64 -1.39 -13.32
CA ASN A 350 16.55 -0.35 -14.35
C ASN A 350 17.74 -0.31 -15.32
N ASP A 351 18.59 -1.36 -15.33
CA ASP A 351 19.83 -1.48 -16.11
C ASP A 351 20.94 -0.47 -15.75
N ALA A 352 20.67 0.53 -14.90
CA ALA A 352 21.62 1.57 -14.52
C ALA A 352 22.62 1.09 -13.47
N PHE A 353 22.18 0.27 -12.50
CA PHE A 353 23.06 -0.26 -11.45
C PHE A 353 24.09 -1.23 -11.99
N VAL A 354 25.37 -0.88 -11.83
CA VAL A 354 26.53 -1.65 -12.32
C VAL A 354 27.46 -2.02 -11.17
N SER A 355 27.96 -3.25 -11.17
CA SER A 355 29.04 -3.71 -10.29
C SER A 355 30.42 -3.57 -10.93
N ASP A 356 31.47 -3.65 -10.11
CA ASP A 356 32.87 -3.49 -10.58
C ASP A 356 33.28 -4.54 -11.63
N ASP A 357 32.65 -5.72 -11.63
CA ASP A 357 32.86 -6.78 -12.62
C ASP A 357 31.90 -6.69 -13.84
N GLY A 358 31.15 -5.60 -13.96
CA GLY A 358 30.30 -5.28 -15.11
C GLY A 358 28.89 -5.90 -15.08
N ARG A 359 28.50 -6.60 -14.01
CA ARG A 359 27.12 -7.11 -13.87
C ARG A 359 26.15 -5.94 -13.68
N ARG A 360 24.95 -6.09 -14.25
CA ARG A 360 23.87 -5.10 -14.17
C ARG A 360 22.63 -5.66 -13.50
N ILE A 361 21.90 -4.82 -12.77
CA ILE A 361 20.56 -5.16 -12.28
C ILE A 361 19.56 -4.85 -13.40
N THR A 362 19.08 -5.89 -14.07
CA THR A 362 18.34 -5.73 -15.33
C THR A 362 16.92 -5.19 -15.17
N LYS A 363 16.43 -4.44 -16.16
CA LYS A 363 15.02 -4.01 -16.35
C LYS A 363 14.16 -5.05 -17.10
N ASP A 364 14.67 -6.25 -17.41
CA ASP A 364 13.87 -7.26 -18.12
C ASP A 364 12.59 -7.63 -17.36
N CYS A 365 11.42 -7.27 -17.92
CA CYS A 365 10.11 -7.56 -17.34
C CYS A 365 9.91 -9.06 -17.08
N ASN A 366 10.51 -9.91 -17.92
CA ASN A 366 10.38 -11.36 -17.82
C ASN A 366 11.03 -11.93 -16.56
N LEU A 367 11.84 -11.16 -15.83
CA LEU A 367 12.32 -11.54 -14.51
C LEU A 367 11.17 -11.66 -13.50
N CYS A 368 10.18 -10.78 -13.61
CA CYS A 368 9.09 -10.64 -12.63
C CYS A 368 7.80 -11.30 -13.10
N HIS A 369 7.45 -11.19 -14.38
CA HIS A 369 6.22 -11.77 -14.92
C HIS A 369 6.34 -12.07 -16.41
N THR A 370 5.51 -12.97 -16.92
CA THR A 370 5.31 -13.18 -18.36
C THR A 370 3.89 -12.82 -18.75
N ILE A 371 3.70 -12.30 -19.95
CA ILE A 371 2.37 -11.98 -20.48
C ILE A 371 1.87 -13.20 -21.24
N ILE A 372 0.91 -13.92 -20.66
CA ILE A 372 0.36 -15.14 -21.27
C ILE A 372 -0.89 -14.87 -22.10
N GLY A 373 -1.51 -13.70 -21.91
CA GLY A 373 -2.56 -13.22 -22.79
C GLY A 373 -2.80 -11.73 -22.65
N GLN A 374 -3.21 -11.07 -23.73
CA GLN A 374 -3.58 -9.65 -23.71
C GLN A 374 -4.41 -9.28 -24.95
N GLY A 375 -5.20 -8.22 -24.87
CA GLY A 375 -5.91 -7.67 -26.02
C GLY A 375 -7.28 -7.11 -25.67
N LYS A 376 -8.00 -6.69 -26.72
CA LYS A 376 -9.40 -6.30 -26.61
C LYS A 376 -10.28 -7.53 -26.45
N LYS A 377 -11.47 -7.34 -25.88
CA LYS A 377 -12.51 -8.36 -25.86
C LYS A 377 -12.73 -8.94 -27.27
N ASN A 378 -12.75 -10.28 -27.37
CA ASN A 378 -12.85 -11.07 -28.61
C ASN A 378 -11.63 -11.01 -29.57
N MET A 379 -10.57 -10.26 -29.24
CA MET A 379 -9.33 -10.17 -30.01
C MET A 379 -8.11 -10.45 -29.13
N MET A 380 -8.29 -11.29 -28.11
CA MET A 380 -7.24 -11.69 -27.20
C MET A 380 -6.18 -12.53 -27.91
N GLN A 381 -4.92 -12.16 -27.73
CA GLN A 381 -3.79 -13.02 -28.03
C GLN A 381 -3.45 -13.84 -26.81
N PHE A 382 -3.05 -15.09 -27.01
CA PHE A 382 -2.61 -15.99 -25.95
C PHE A 382 -1.32 -16.69 -26.35
N THR A 383 -0.56 -17.10 -25.35
CA THR A 383 0.60 -17.99 -25.50
C THR A 383 0.60 -19.06 -24.42
N THR A 384 1.56 -19.98 -24.47
CA THR A 384 1.71 -21.03 -23.47
C THR A 384 2.27 -20.46 -22.15
N VAL A 385 2.13 -21.21 -21.06
CA VAL A 385 2.63 -20.82 -19.73
C VAL A 385 4.16 -20.76 -19.63
N ASN A 386 4.88 -21.27 -20.65
CA ASN A 386 6.35 -21.26 -20.72
C ASN A 386 6.88 -20.17 -21.66
N ASP A 387 6.00 -19.47 -22.37
CA ASP A 387 6.32 -18.41 -23.31
C ASP A 387 5.83 -17.05 -22.78
N THR A 388 6.19 -15.97 -23.49
CA THR A 388 5.78 -14.61 -23.14
C THR A 388 5.41 -13.84 -24.40
N LEU A 389 4.31 -13.09 -24.36
CA LEU A 389 3.97 -12.12 -25.39
C LEU A 389 4.76 -10.82 -25.14
N GLY A 390 5.15 -10.14 -26.22
CA GLY A 390 5.63 -8.76 -26.11
C GLY A 390 4.49 -7.86 -25.64
N PHE A 391 4.74 -6.97 -24.69
CA PHE A 391 3.71 -6.04 -24.18
C PHE A 391 3.10 -5.21 -25.32
N MET A 392 1.77 -5.09 -25.30
CA MET A 392 1.02 -4.21 -26.18
C MET A 392 0.31 -3.16 -25.34
N HIS A 393 0.57 -1.89 -25.64
CA HIS A 393 -0.15 -0.80 -25.02
C HIS A 393 -1.58 -0.71 -25.60
N PRO A 394 -2.63 -0.46 -24.79
CA PRO A 394 -4.02 -0.46 -25.27
C PRO A 394 -4.35 0.61 -26.32
N ILE A 395 -3.56 1.70 -26.32
CA ILE A 395 -3.56 2.73 -27.36
C ILE A 395 -2.19 2.74 -28.05
N ASP A 396 -2.15 3.08 -29.33
CA ASP A 396 -0.91 3.10 -30.08
C ASP A 396 -0.01 4.27 -29.62
N ILE A 397 1.11 3.89 -28.99
CA ILE A 397 2.19 4.79 -28.56
C ILE A 397 3.52 4.37 -29.20
N GLY A 398 3.47 3.56 -30.27
CA GLY A 398 4.65 2.95 -30.87
C GLY A 398 5.47 2.13 -29.86
N THR A 399 6.75 2.46 -29.73
CA THR A 399 7.70 1.74 -28.88
C THR A 399 8.09 2.49 -27.61
N VAL A 400 7.41 3.59 -27.27
CA VAL A 400 7.75 4.45 -26.11
C VAL A 400 7.84 3.65 -24.81
N TRP A 401 6.97 2.65 -24.62
CA TRP A 401 6.97 1.77 -23.44
C TRP A 401 8.27 0.98 -23.22
N LYS A 402 9.12 0.83 -24.24
CA LYS A 402 10.42 0.15 -24.11
C LYS A 402 11.46 1.04 -23.44
N GLU A 403 11.38 2.35 -23.68
CA GLU A 403 12.37 3.33 -23.27
C GLU A 403 11.92 4.06 -22.00
N ALA A 404 10.69 4.57 -21.98
CA ALA A 404 10.10 5.28 -20.86
C ALA A 404 9.42 4.33 -19.87
N LYS A 405 9.36 4.73 -18.60
CA LYS A 405 8.65 3.97 -17.57
C LYS A 405 7.16 4.26 -17.64
N CYS A 406 6.32 3.26 -17.35
CA CYS A 406 4.86 3.43 -17.38
C CYS A 406 4.40 4.54 -16.42
N SER A 407 5.03 4.61 -15.25
CA SER A 407 4.81 5.64 -14.23
C SER A 407 4.98 7.07 -14.74
N GLU A 408 5.81 7.32 -15.75
CA GLU A 408 5.99 8.67 -16.30
C GLU A 408 4.70 9.21 -16.94
N CYS A 409 3.85 8.32 -17.47
CA CYS A 409 2.57 8.69 -18.09
C CYS A 409 1.35 8.33 -17.24
N HIS A 410 1.48 7.35 -16.33
CA HIS A 410 0.34 6.79 -15.59
C HIS A 410 0.33 7.14 -14.10
N ARG A 411 1.39 7.76 -13.55
CA ARG A 411 1.42 8.19 -12.14
C ARG A 411 0.41 9.31 -11.86
N TYR A 412 0.15 10.17 -12.82
CA TYR A 412 -0.82 11.24 -12.71
C TYR A 412 -1.93 11.03 -13.73
N LEU A 413 -3.17 11.25 -13.32
CA LEU A 413 -4.28 11.41 -14.24
C LEU A 413 -3.96 12.56 -15.21
N TYR A 414 -4.00 12.22 -16.49
CA TYR A 414 -3.67 13.08 -17.62
C TYR A 414 -4.30 14.48 -17.62
#